data_AF-A0A970GE56-F1
#
_entry.id   AF-A0A970GE56-F1
#
_cell.length_a   1.000
_cell.length_b   1.000
_cell.length_c   1.000
_cell.angle_alpha   90.00
_cell.angle_beta   90.00
_cell.angle_gamma   90.00
#
_symmetry.space_group_name_H-M   'P 1'
#
loop_
_entity.id
_entity.type
_entity.pdbx_description
1 polymer ?
#
loop_
_entity_poly.entity_id
_entity_poly.type
_entity_poly.pdbx_seq_one_letter_code
_entity_poly.pdbx_strand_id
1 'polypeptide(L)'
;FEYVGSPDAEDIIVAMGSSCETIQETIEWLNAKRGMKLGLIKVHLYRPFCVQSFLSAIPASVKRIAVLDRTKEPGSIGEPLYLDVVSALKNRPELYIIGGRYGLSSKEFTPSMVLAVYKHLAKNGFHGFTVGIEDDVSHLSLPLEETINTVPEGTISCKFWGLGSDGTVGANKNSIKIIGDHTDMYVQGYFQYDSKKSGGITRSHLRFGKTPIHSQYLVAQEDFVACHNQAFIGRFDLLGGIKENGVFLLNSNWSRDEALYNLTRPMQETIINKKIKFYNIDGLKIAEEVGLGGRINTTMQTAFFLISGVLERNEAIALIKDSIRKTYARKGEKVVQMNLDAVDKVNEALVQIEVPETLPDKYMPMKKLVPEDADDFILNVIEPIMREQGDQVKVSQMPLDGYVETGTAKLEKRKVAPSVPHWLPENCIQCNQCSFVCPHSAIRTKLIKEEDLANKPASFNTLKATGAPGYEYKVQVYIDDCQSCKVCVNECPKSALVMS
;
A
#
# COMPACT_ATOMS: atom_id res chain seq x y z
N PHE A 1 -10.99 7.18 31.98
CA PHE A 1 -12.11 6.91 31.05
C PHE A 1 -12.62 8.25 30.59
N GLU A 2 -12.75 8.44 29.29
CA GLU A 2 -13.23 9.68 28.69
C GLU A 2 -14.44 9.34 27.82
N TYR A 3 -15.54 10.07 28.02
CA TYR A 3 -16.73 9.91 27.19
C TYR A 3 -16.72 10.92 26.04
N VAL A 4 -17.08 10.46 24.84
CA VAL A 4 -17.27 11.29 23.65
C VAL A 4 -18.56 10.86 22.95
N GLY A 5 -19.37 11.80 22.49
CA GLY A 5 -20.62 11.52 21.75
C GLY A 5 -21.83 12.25 22.32
N SER A 6 -23.03 11.81 21.96
CA SER A 6 -24.25 12.51 22.38
C SER A 6 -24.50 12.33 23.89
N PRO A 7 -24.91 13.37 24.63
CA PRO A 7 -25.19 13.25 26.07
C PRO A 7 -26.35 12.30 26.40
N ASP A 8 -27.23 12.05 25.43
CA ASP A 8 -28.42 11.21 25.51
C ASP A 8 -28.27 9.89 24.73
N ALA A 9 -27.04 9.42 24.54
CA ALA A 9 -26.77 8.19 23.81
C ALA A 9 -27.39 6.97 24.51
N GLU A 10 -28.03 6.10 23.74
CA GLU A 10 -28.53 4.79 24.22
C GLU A 10 -27.53 3.67 23.94
N ASP A 11 -26.69 3.85 22.91
CA ASP A 11 -25.71 2.89 22.42
C ASP A 11 -24.30 3.45 22.55
N ILE A 12 -23.43 2.73 23.26
CA ILE A 12 -22.02 3.11 23.37
C ILE A 12 -21.05 1.99 23.00
N ILE A 13 -19.89 2.38 22.51
CA ILE A 13 -18.72 1.50 22.41
C ILE A 13 -17.75 1.81 23.56
N VAL A 14 -17.15 0.78 24.14
CA VAL A 14 -15.99 0.90 25.04
C VAL A 14 -14.78 0.32 24.31
N ALA A 15 -13.74 1.13 24.11
CA ALA A 15 -12.55 0.72 23.36
C ALA A 15 -11.27 1.37 23.91
N MET A 16 -10.13 0.85 23.45
CA MET A 16 -8.79 1.32 23.84
C MET A 16 -7.87 1.44 22.64
N GLY A 17 -6.95 2.41 22.68
CA GLY A 17 -5.93 2.62 21.65
C GLY A 17 -6.45 3.40 20.44
N SER A 18 -5.81 3.20 19.28
CA SER A 18 -6.05 4.00 18.07
C SER A 18 -7.47 3.88 17.50
N SER A 19 -8.21 2.80 17.81
CA SER A 19 -9.60 2.63 17.38
C SER A 19 -10.50 3.74 17.90
N CYS A 20 -10.20 4.29 19.08
CA CYS A 20 -10.97 5.37 19.69
C CYS A 20 -11.06 6.60 18.78
N GLU A 21 -10.02 6.89 18.01
CA GLU A 21 -10.00 8.04 17.09
C GLU A 21 -10.93 7.79 15.89
N THR A 22 -10.89 6.57 15.32
CA THR A 22 -11.81 6.20 14.23
C THR A 22 -13.26 6.12 14.71
N ILE A 23 -13.49 5.59 15.92
CA ILE A 23 -14.85 5.54 16.50
C ILE A 23 -15.35 6.95 16.75
N GLN A 24 -14.52 7.84 17.32
CA GLN A 24 -14.89 9.24 17.54
C GLN A 24 -15.28 9.93 16.23
N GLU A 25 -14.42 9.87 15.21
CA GLU A 25 -14.71 10.45 13.88
C GLU A 25 -16.04 9.92 13.33
N THR A 26 -16.27 8.61 13.50
CA THR A 26 -17.48 7.95 13.00
C THR A 26 -18.74 8.40 13.75
N ILE A 27 -18.72 8.44 15.09
CA ILE A 27 -19.90 8.84 15.86
C ILE A 27 -20.21 10.32 15.70
N GLU A 28 -19.20 11.19 15.58
CA GLU A 28 -19.40 12.61 15.31
C GLU A 28 -20.12 12.81 13.97
N TRP A 29 -19.65 12.11 12.93
CA TRP A 29 -20.28 12.13 11.62
C TRP A 29 -21.70 11.55 11.65
N LEU A 30 -21.92 10.37 12.26
CA LEU A 30 -23.23 9.72 12.33
C LEU A 30 -24.23 10.53 13.16
N ASN A 31 -23.79 11.12 14.27
CA ASN A 31 -24.64 11.97 15.09
C ASN A 31 -25.03 13.25 14.34
N ALA A 32 -24.07 13.91 13.68
CA ALA A 32 -24.32 15.15 12.95
C ALA A 32 -25.14 14.94 11.66
N LYS A 33 -24.87 13.88 10.89
CA LYS A 33 -25.49 13.64 9.58
C LYS A 33 -26.74 12.76 9.63
N ARG A 34 -26.84 11.85 10.61
CA ARG A 34 -27.93 10.85 10.71
C ARG A 34 -28.70 10.90 12.03
N GLY A 35 -28.29 11.70 13.01
CA GLY A 35 -29.01 11.85 14.29
C GLY A 35 -29.04 10.59 15.15
N MET A 36 -28.06 9.68 15.01
CA MET A 36 -28.10 8.34 15.64
C MET A 36 -27.88 8.30 17.16
N LYS A 37 -27.49 9.41 17.81
CA LYS A 37 -27.26 9.51 19.26
C LYS A 37 -26.36 8.41 19.82
N LEU A 38 -25.12 8.36 19.32
CA LEU A 38 -24.12 7.36 19.67
C LEU A 38 -23.05 7.94 20.61
N GLY A 39 -22.45 7.08 21.42
CA GLY A 39 -21.34 7.44 22.32
C GLY A 39 -20.17 6.47 22.31
N LEU A 40 -19.04 6.91 22.82
CA LEU A 40 -17.79 6.16 22.97
C LEU A 40 -17.21 6.44 24.36
N ILE A 41 -16.72 5.39 25.02
CA ILE A 41 -15.81 5.52 26.17
C ILE A 41 -14.41 5.11 25.73
N LYS A 42 -13.49 6.08 25.78
CA LYS A 42 -12.05 5.87 25.61
C LYS A 42 -11.43 5.41 26.92
N VAL A 43 -10.81 4.24 26.91
CA VAL A 43 -10.03 3.70 28.04
C VAL A 43 -8.59 4.18 27.94
N HIS A 44 -8.19 5.06 28.86
CA HIS A 44 -6.81 5.61 28.94
C HIS A 44 -5.93 4.82 29.91
N LEU A 45 -6.44 4.52 31.10
CA LEU A 45 -5.74 3.75 32.14
C LEU A 45 -6.46 2.41 32.31
N TYR A 46 -5.93 1.36 31.68
CA TYR A 46 -6.52 0.01 31.78
C TYR A 46 -6.24 -0.66 33.13
N ARG A 47 -5.04 -0.44 33.68
CA ARG A 47 -4.63 -0.97 34.99
C ARG A 47 -3.89 0.08 35.81
N PRO A 48 -4.26 0.29 37.09
CA PRO A 48 -5.42 -0.28 37.79
C PRO A 48 -6.76 0.19 37.18
N PHE A 49 -7.76 -0.71 37.10
CA PHE A 49 -9.07 -0.40 36.53
C PHE A 49 -9.95 0.33 37.55
N CYS A 50 -10.03 1.66 37.45
CA CYS A 50 -10.82 2.48 38.39
C CYS A 50 -12.33 2.39 38.06
N VAL A 51 -13.04 1.46 38.72
CA VAL A 51 -14.48 1.24 38.53
C VAL A 51 -15.29 2.52 38.72
N GLN A 52 -14.99 3.31 39.76
CA GLN A 52 -15.70 4.57 40.02
C GLN A 52 -15.62 5.54 38.84
N SER A 53 -14.40 5.74 38.30
CA SER A 53 -14.20 6.63 37.15
C SER A 53 -14.85 6.09 35.87
N PHE A 54 -14.92 4.75 35.70
CA PHE A 54 -15.60 4.13 34.57
C PHE A 54 -17.11 4.38 34.64
N LEU A 55 -17.74 4.11 35.80
CA LEU A 55 -19.17 4.32 36.00
C LEU A 55 -19.56 5.80 35.82
N SER A 56 -18.73 6.73 36.30
CA SER A 56 -18.97 8.17 36.12
C SER A 56 -18.88 8.64 34.67
N ALA A 57 -18.24 7.88 33.78
CA ALA A 57 -18.14 8.22 32.37
C ALA A 57 -19.34 7.71 31.53
N ILE A 58 -20.20 6.85 32.09
CA ILE A 58 -21.34 6.28 31.36
C ILE A 58 -22.55 7.21 31.51
N PRO A 59 -23.11 7.78 30.43
CA PRO A 59 -24.35 8.55 30.51
C PRO A 59 -25.51 7.71 31.05
N ALA A 60 -26.43 8.35 31.79
CA ALA A 60 -27.56 7.66 32.40
C ALA A 60 -28.55 7.07 31.38
N SER A 61 -28.56 7.59 30.14
CA SER A 61 -29.42 7.13 29.04
C SER A 61 -28.96 5.82 28.39
N VAL A 62 -27.74 5.37 28.67
CA VAL A 62 -27.16 4.18 28.03
C VAL A 62 -27.97 2.94 28.39
N LYS A 63 -28.30 2.17 27.35
CA LYS A 63 -29.00 0.88 27.45
C LYS A 63 -28.12 -0.27 26.98
N ARG A 64 -27.23 -0.03 26.02
CA ARG A 64 -26.45 -1.09 25.36
C ARG A 64 -25.00 -0.68 25.16
N ILE A 65 -24.10 -1.65 25.38
CA ILE A 65 -22.65 -1.45 25.37
C ILE A 65 -22.01 -2.54 24.50
N ALA A 66 -21.23 -2.13 23.51
CA ALA A 66 -20.30 -3.02 22.81
C ALA A 66 -18.87 -2.75 23.30
N VAL A 67 -18.18 -3.78 23.78
CA VAL A 67 -16.78 -3.70 24.20
C VAL A 67 -15.90 -4.26 23.08
N LEU A 68 -14.92 -3.49 22.65
CA LEU A 68 -14.04 -3.86 21.55
C LEU A 68 -12.63 -4.17 22.05
N ASP A 69 -12.22 -5.41 21.85
CA ASP A 69 -10.91 -5.92 22.24
C ASP A 69 -10.02 -6.15 21.01
N ARG A 70 -8.77 -5.66 21.09
CA ARG A 70 -7.74 -5.87 20.04
C ARG A 70 -6.83 -7.05 20.39
N THR A 71 -7.44 -8.14 20.85
CA THR A 71 -6.77 -9.39 21.23
C THR A 71 -7.70 -10.58 21.00
N LYS A 72 -7.16 -11.79 21.10
CA LYS A 72 -7.93 -13.04 21.10
C LYS A 72 -7.34 -13.96 22.16
N GLU A 73 -8.18 -14.41 23.09
CA GLU A 73 -7.84 -15.41 24.10
C GLU A 73 -8.62 -16.70 23.80
N PRO A 74 -8.05 -17.67 23.06
CA PRO A 74 -8.77 -18.87 22.67
C PRO A 74 -9.28 -19.65 23.88
N GLY A 75 -10.59 -19.96 23.88
CA GLY A 75 -11.24 -20.72 24.95
C GLY A 75 -11.67 -19.89 26.17
N SER A 76 -11.39 -18.58 26.20
CA SER A 76 -11.94 -17.71 27.24
C SER A 76 -13.44 -17.48 27.02
N ILE A 77 -14.14 -17.08 28.08
CA ILE A 77 -15.57 -16.70 28.04
C ILE A 77 -15.79 -15.26 27.52
N GLY A 78 -14.71 -14.57 27.14
CA GLY A 78 -14.70 -13.19 26.69
C GLY A 78 -13.31 -12.59 26.79
N GLU A 79 -13.05 -11.52 26.04
CA GLU A 79 -11.75 -10.85 26.03
C GLU A 79 -11.54 -9.94 27.27
N PRO A 80 -10.27 -9.57 27.59
CA PRO A 80 -9.95 -8.93 28.86
C PRO A 80 -10.72 -7.63 29.17
N LEU A 81 -10.85 -6.72 28.20
CA LEU A 81 -11.57 -5.47 28.46
C LEU A 81 -13.06 -5.72 28.62
N TYR A 82 -13.64 -6.61 27.80
CA TYR A 82 -15.02 -7.07 27.96
C TYR A 82 -15.27 -7.61 29.37
N LEU A 83 -14.42 -8.51 29.88
CA LEU A 83 -14.60 -9.11 31.20
C LEU A 83 -14.52 -8.08 32.34
N ASP A 84 -13.63 -7.09 32.23
CA ASP A 84 -13.55 -6.00 33.21
C ASP A 84 -14.79 -5.11 33.20
N VAL A 85 -15.31 -4.79 32.00
CA VAL A 85 -16.53 -3.98 31.85
C VAL A 85 -17.74 -4.70 32.44
N VAL A 86 -17.90 -6.00 32.15
CA VAL A 86 -18.97 -6.83 32.73
C VAL A 86 -18.85 -6.88 34.25
N SER A 87 -17.65 -7.12 34.78
CA SER A 87 -17.40 -7.15 36.22
C SER A 87 -17.70 -5.81 36.91
N ALA A 88 -17.29 -4.70 36.29
CA ALA A 88 -17.54 -3.34 36.77
C ALA A 88 -19.03 -2.98 36.76
N LEU A 89 -19.80 -3.52 35.81
CA LEU A 89 -21.25 -3.27 35.65
C LEU A 89 -22.15 -4.35 36.24
N LYS A 90 -21.62 -5.26 37.05
CA LYS A 90 -22.41 -6.36 37.67
C LYS A 90 -23.67 -5.91 38.42
N ASN A 91 -23.71 -4.67 38.91
CA ASN A 91 -24.84 -4.08 39.62
C ASN A 91 -25.81 -3.30 38.71
N ARG A 92 -25.65 -3.40 37.38
CA ARG A 92 -26.47 -2.75 36.35
C ARG A 92 -27.02 -3.80 35.36
N PRO A 93 -27.84 -4.77 35.83
CA PRO A 93 -28.29 -5.91 35.02
C PRO A 93 -29.25 -5.51 33.87
N GLU A 94 -29.76 -4.28 33.88
CA GLU A 94 -30.59 -3.75 32.81
C GLU A 94 -29.80 -3.40 31.54
N LEU A 95 -28.47 -3.28 31.62
CA LEU A 95 -27.61 -2.98 30.49
C LEU A 95 -27.35 -4.23 29.64
N TYR A 96 -27.52 -4.11 28.33
CA TYR A 96 -27.12 -5.15 27.39
C TYR A 96 -25.65 -4.99 27.01
N ILE A 97 -24.79 -5.94 27.38
CA ILE A 97 -23.34 -5.85 27.17
C ILE A 97 -22.87 -6.99 26.28
N ILE A 98 -22.25 -6.63 25.15
CA ILE A 98 -21.63 -7.58 24.23
C ILE A 98 -20.15 -7.23 24.02
N GLY A 99 -19.39 -8.21 23.57
CA GLY A 99 -17.95 -8.09 23.32
C GLY A 99 -17.66 -8.52 21.89
N GLY A 100 -16.64 -7.90 21.28
CA GLY A 100 -16.19 -8.29 19.96
C GLY A 100 -14.73 -7.94 19.71
N ARG A 101 -14.14 -8.65 18.75
CA ARG A 101 -12.73 -8.51 18.38
C ARG A 101 -12.57 -7.73 17.09
N TYR A 102 -11.51 -6.92 17.03
CA TYR A 102 -11.15 -6.16 15.85
C TYR A 102 -9.62 -6.03 15.72
N GLY A 103 -9.14 -5.65 14.54
CA GLY A 103 -7.80 -5.07 14.38
C GLY A 103 -6.61 -5.95 14.75
N LEU A 104 -6.77 -7.27 14.86
CA LEU A 104 -5.67 -8.20 15.16
C LEU A 104 -4.59 -8.08 14.09
N SER A 105 -3.32 -8.05 14.52
CA SER A 105 -2.16 -7.93 13.63
C SER A 105 -2.27 -6.75 12.65
N SER A 106 -2.78 -5.62 13.12
CA SER A 106 -3.01 -4.43 12.31
C SER A 106 -4.03 -4.59 11.19
N LYS A 107 -4.95 -5.55 11.29
CA LYS A 107 -6.14 -5.58 10.43
C LYS A 107 -6.84 -4.21 10.47
N GLU A 108 -7.34 -3.79 9.33
CA GLU A 108 -8.00 -2.50 9.19
C GLU A 108 -9.21 -2.39 10.12
N PHE A 109 -9.46 -1.18 10.62
CA PHE A 109 -10.66 -0.86 11.38
C PHE A 109 -11.22 0.47 10.90
N THR A 110 -12.22 0.40 10.02
CA THR A 110 -12.73 1.55 9.27
C THR A 110 -14.03 2.10 9.87
N PRO A 111 -14.47 3.31 9.48
CA PRO A 111 -15.76 3.85 9.88
C PRO A 111 -16.96 2.94 9.56
N SER A 112 -16.93 2.26 8.40
CA SER A 112 -17.94 1.27 8.03
C SER A 112 -18.00 0.09 9.01
N MET A 113 -16.84 -0.34 9.53
CA MET A 113 -16.75 -1.39 10.55
C MET A 113 -17.32 -0.91 11.89
N VAL A 114 -17.03 0.34 12.29
CA VAL A 114 -17.62 0.96 13.49
C VAL A 114 -19.15 1.01 13.37
N LEU A 115 -19.68 1.42 12.21
CA LEU A 115 -21.12 1.44 11.97
C LEU A 115 -21.74 0.04 12.05
N ALA A 116 -21.07 -0.99 11.53
CA ALA A 116 -21.54 -2.38 11.66
C ALA A 116 -21.65 -2.81 13.13
N VAL A 117 -20.70 -2.42 13.99
CA VAL A 117 -20.75 -2.67 15.44
C VAL A 117 -21.96 -2.00 16.08
N TYR A 118 -22.21 -0.71 15.80
CA TYR A 118 -23.38 -0.01 16.34
C TYR A 118 -24.70 -0.60 15.83
N LYS A 119 -24.79 -0.97 14.56
CA LYS A 119 -25.99 -1.63 14.01
C LYS A 119 -26.24 -2.99 14.67
N HIS A 120 -25.19 -3.77 14.91
CA HIS A 120 -25.28 -5.06 15.60
C HIS A 120 -25.74 -4.87 17.05
N LEU A 121 -25.14 -3.92 17.76
CA LEU A 121 -25.54 -3.54 19.12
C LEU A 121 -27.01 -3.08 19.15
N ALA A 122 -27.43 -2.27 18.17
CA ALA A 122 -28.77 -1.73 18.09
C ALA A 122 -29.87 -2.79 17.84
N LYS A 123 -29.48 -3.99 17.39
CA LYS A 123 -30.37 -5.14 17.17
C LYS A 123 -30.30 -6.15 18.33
N ASN A 124 -29.64 -5.82 19.44
CA ASN A 124 -29.32 -6.76 20.52
C ASN A 124 -28.59 -8.01 20.00
N GLY A 125 -27.62 -7.79 19.10
CA GLY A 125 -26.86 -8.86 18.47
C GLY A 125 -25.98 -9.65 19.43
N PHE A 126 -25.51 -10.82 19.03
CA PHE A 126 -24.75 -11.74 19.89
C PHE A 126 -23.38 -11.22 20.37
N HIS A 127 -22.93 -11.70 21.53
CA HIS A 127 -21.57 -11.55 22.06
C HIS A 127 -20.56 -12.47 21.36
N GLY A 128 -19.30 -12.05 21.24
CA GLY A 128 -18.20 -12.86 20.70
C GLY A 128 -17.93 -12.62 19.21
N PHE A 129 -18.49 -11.55 18.64
CA PHE A 129 -18.37 -11.23 17.21
C PHE A 129 -16.94 -10.81 16.81
N THR A 130 -16.68 -10.79 15.51
CA THR A 130 -15.49 -10.20 14.89
C THR A 130 -15.88 -9.15 13.86
N VAL A 131 -15.02 -8.19 13.58
CA VAL A 131 -15.24 -7.21 12.50
C VAL A 131 -13.94 -6.98 11.71
N GLY A 132 -14.07 -6.86 10.39
CA GLY A 132 -12.94 -6.66 9.47
C GLY A 132 -12.40 -7.94 8.80
N ILE A 133 -13.11 -9.05 8.92
CA ILE A 133 -12.83 -10.32 8.22
C ILE A 133 -14.13 -10.93 7.70
N GLU A 134 -14.03 -11.87 6.76
CA GLU A 134 -15.12 -12.79 6.39
C GLU A 134 -14.90 -14.13 7.08
N ASP A 135 -15.62 -14.36 8.18
CA ASP A 135 -15.62 -15.63 8.91
C ASP A 135 -16.79 -16.50 8.46
N ASP A 136 -16.54 -17.29 7.43
CA ASP A 136 -17.46 -18.26 6.85
C ASP A 136 -17.40 -19.64 7.52
N VAL A 137 -16.68 -19.77 8.64
CA VAL A 137 -16.53 -21.01 9.40
C VAL A 137 -17.33 -20.96 10.70
N SER A 138 -17.08 -19.97 11.55
CA SER A 138 -17.82 -19.78 12.81
C SER A 138 -18.95 -18.75 12.72
N HIS A 139 -19.05 -18.04 11.59
CA HIS A 139 -20.10 -17.05 11.32
C HIS A 139 -20.18 -15.94 12.38
N LEU A 140 -19.03 -15.59 12.98
CA LEU A 140 -18.95 -14.54 14.01
C LEU A 140 -18.66 -13.16 13.42
N SER A 141 -18.30 -13.06 12.13
CA SER A 141 -17.99 -11.79 11.48
C SER A 141 -19.23 -10.96 11.19
N LEU A 142 -19.21 -9.68 11.57
CA LEU A 142 -20.26 -8.74 11.22
C LEU A 142 -20.18 -8.35 9.74
N PRO A 143 -21.30 -8.41 8.97
CA PRO A 143 -21.32 -7.98 7.59
C PRO A 143 -21.24 -6.45 7.49
N LEU A 144 -20.54 -5.96 6.45
CA LEU A 144 -20.49 -4.53 6.13
C LEU A 144 -21.60 -4.21 5.12
N GLU A 145 -22.78 -3.85 5.63
CA GLU A 145 -23.98 -3.54 4.80
C GLU A 145 -23.81 -2.27 3.94
N GLU A 146 -23.01 -1.32 4.41
CA GLU A 146 -22.81 -0.03 3.74
C GLU A 146 -21.38 0.47 3.89
N THR A 147 -20.91 1.24 2.91
CA THR A 147 -19.64 1.96 2.97
C THR A 147 -19.89 3.43 3.23
N ILE A 148 -19.30 3.97 4.30
CA ILE A 148 -19.37 5.39 4.65
C ILE A 148 -18.00 6.05 4.57
N ASN A 149 -17.97 7.34 4.26
CA ASN A 149 -16.77 8.17 4.35
C ASN A 149 -17.01 9.27 5.40
N THR A 150 -16.26 9.20 6.50
CA THR A 150 -16.37 10.10 7.65
C THR A 150 -15.21 11.09 7.73
N VAL A 151 -14.28 11.05 6.76
CA VAL A 151 -13.17 12.01 6.69
C VAL A 151 -13.76 13.43 6.63
N PRO A 152 -13.29 14.36 7.48
CA PRO A 152 -13.79 15.73 7.48
C PRO A 152 -13.72 16.41 6.11
N GLU A 153 -14.76 17.18 5.78
CA GLU A 153 -14.83 17.92 4.53
C GLU A 153 -13.65 18.88 4.37
N GLY A 154 -13.12 18.98 3.15
CA GLY A 154 -11.91 19.74 2.85
C GLY A 154 -10.59 19.03 3.17
N THR A 155 -10.62 17.78 3.65
CA THR A 155 -9.41 16.96 3.79
C THR A 155 -9.01 16.33 2.45
N ILE A 156 -7.79 16.60 2.00
CA ILE A 156 -7.21 16.01 0.80
C ILE A 156 -6.52 14.71 1.17
N SER A 157 -6.91 13.60 0.54
CA SER A 157 -6.36 12.27 0.77
C SER A 157 -5.54 11.78 -0.42
N CYS A 158 -4.28 11.44 -0.18
CA CYS A 158 -3.32 11.07 -1.22
C CYS A 158 -2.76 9.67 -1.01
N LYS A 159 -2.52 8.95 -2.10
CA LYS A 159 -1.87 7.64 -2.09
C LYS A 159 -0.71 7.58 -3.07
N PHE A 160 0.42 7.04 -2.62
CA PHE A 160 1.63 6.93 -3.41
C PHE A 160 2.10 5.48 -3.44
N TRP A 161 2.17 4.92 -4.64
CA TRP A 161 2.73 3.61 -4.90
C TRP A 161 4.19 3.76 -5.30
N GLY A 162 5.10 3.37 -4.41
CA GLY A 162 6.54 3.41 -4.62
C GLY A 162 7.19 2.03 -4.56
N LEU A 163 8.41 1.92 -5.08
CA LEU A 163 9.26 0.75 -4.92
C LEU A 163 10.19 0.93 -3.71
N GLY A 164 10.43 -0.13 -2.95
CA GLY A 164 11.40 -0.14 -1.85
C GLY A 164 12.76 0.38 -2.32
N SER A 165 13.26 1.41 -1.64
CA SER A 165 14.50 2.14 -1.93
C SER A 165 14.49 3.14 -3.10
N ASP A 166 13.33 3.46 -3.69
CA ASP A 166 13.22 4.50 -4.73
C ASP A 166 13.17 5.95 -4.18
N GLY A 167 13.04 6.12 -2.86
CA GLY A 167 12.97 7.41 -2.18
C GLY A 167 11.57 7.98 -1.97
N THR A 168 10.51 7.31 -2.42
CA THR A 168 9.11 7.75 -2.33
C THR A 168 8.67 8.03 -0.90
N VAL A 169 8.93 7.12 0.04
CA VAL A 169 8.58 7.31 1.46
C VAL A 169 9.33 8.51 2.06
N GLY A 170 10.60 8.67 1.71
CA GLY A 170 11.41 9.80 2.18
C GLY A 170 10.89 11.14 1.66
N ALA A 171 10.55 11.21 0.38
CA ALA A 171 9.91 12.36 -0.25
C ALA A 171 8.59 12.70 0.43
N ASN A 172 7.72 11.72 0.66
CA ASN A 172 6.44 11.92 1.33
C ASN A 172 6.60 12.45 2.77
N LYS A 173 7.53 11.89 3.56
CA LYS A 173 7.85 12.43 4.89
C LYS A 173 8.33 13.88 4.83
N ASN A 174 9.10 14.23 3.81
CA ASN A 174 9.55 15.60 3.62
C ASN A 174 8.39 16.52 3.18
N SER A 175 7.49 16.07 2.30
CA SER A 175 6.29 16.81 1.91
C SER A 175 5.39 17.11 3.11
N ILE A 176 5.16 16.12 3.99
CA ILE A 176 4.42 16.30 5.25
C ILE A 176 5.05 17.42 6.09
N LYS A 177 6.39 17.41 6.24
CA LYS A 177 7.09 18.45 6.99
C LYS A 177 6.96 19.82 6.35
N ILE A 178 7.17 19.93 5.03
CA ILE A 178 7.03 21.20 4.31
C ILE A 178 5.63 21.79 4.54
N ILE A 179 4.60 20.98 4.38
CA ILE A 179 3.21 21.42 4.52
C ILE A 179 2.89 21.77 5.98
N GLY A 180 3.26 20.91 6.93
CA GLY A 180 2.99 21.15 8.36
C GLY A 180 3.79 22.32 8.96
N ASP A 181 5.00 22.60 8.47
CA ASP A 181 5.84 23.68 9.00
C ASP A 181 5.51 25.06 8.40
N HIS A 182 4.82 25.11 7.25
CA HIS A 182 4.56 26.36 6.50
C HIS A 182 3.06 26.65 6.29
N THR A 183 2.17 25.82 6.84
CA THR A 183 0.72 26.02 6.76
C THR A 183 0.06 25.70 8.10
N ASP A 184 -1.17 26.16 8.28
CA ASP A 184 -1.99 25.81 9.45
C ASP A 184 -2.74 24.48 9.29
N MET A 185 -2.40 23.67 8.28
CA MET A 185 -3.04 22.38 8.05
C MET A 185 -2.53 21.31 9.00
N TYR A 186 -3.44 20.48 9.49
CA TYR A 186 -3.12 19.19 10.07
C TYR A 186 -2.62 18.25 8.97
N VAL A 187 -1.56 17.53 9.29
CA VAL A 187 -0.91 16.60 8.37
C VAL A 187 -0.87 15.21 8.98
N GLN A 188 -1.20 14.19 8.21
CA GLN A 188 -1.10 12.79 8.61
C GLN A 188 -0.34 12.01 7.54
N GLY A 189 0.52 11.09 7.98
CA GLY A 189 1.20 10.15 7.10
C GLY A 189 1.27 8.76 7.70
N TYR A 190 0.78 7.78 6.96
CA TYR A 190 0.94 6.37 7.27
C TYR A 190 1.62 5.66 6.09
N PHE A 191 2.51 4.72 6.36
CA PHE A 191 3.35 4.09 5.35
C PHE A 191 3.27 2.57 5.49
N GLN A 192 2.67 1.92 4.49
CA GLN A 192 2.67 0.47 4.39
C GLN A 192 3.92 0.03 3.62
N TYR A 193 4.70 -0.84 4.25
CA TYR A 193 5.86 -1.47 3.64
C TYR A 193 5.55 -2.93 3.35
N ASP A 194 6.15 -3.44 2.29
CA ASP A 194 6.19 -4.87 2.01
C ASP A 194 7.12 -5.59 3.00
N SER A 195 6.88 -6.88 3.19
CA SER A 195 7.79 -7.82 3.86
C SER A 195 9.15 -7.95 3.15
N LYS A 196 9.18 -7.67 1.84
CA LYS A 196 10.37 -7.75 0.99
C LYS A 196 11.32 -6.58 1.26
N LYS A 197 12.52 -6.90 1.77
CA LYS A 197 13.57 -5.92 2.11
C LYS A 197 14.03 -5.04 0.94
N SER A 198 13.99 -5.56 -0.29
CA SER A 198 14.44 -4.85 -1.50
C SER A 198 13.46 -5.07 -2.65
N GLY A 199 13.16 -4.00 -3.39
CA GLY A 199 12.20 -4.01 -4.50
C GLY A 199 10.76 -4.38 -4.08
N GLY A 200 10.45 -4.37 -2.79
CA GLY A 200 9.09 -4.55 -2.30
C GLY A 200 8.24 -3.34 -2.65
N ILE A 201 6.92 -3.45 -2.56
CA ILE A 201 6.07 -2.27 -2.75
C ILE A 201 6.01 -1.42 -1.49
N THR A 202 5.75 -0.13 -1.67
CA THR A 202 5.45 0.80 -0.58
C THR A 202 4.21 1.58 -0.94
N ARG A 203 3.31 1.77 0.03
CA ARG A 203 2.10 2.59 -0.13
C ARG A 203 2.10 3.65 0.95
N SER A 204 2.28 4.91 0.54
CA SER A 204 2.14 6.05 1.44
C SER A 204 0.70 6.54 1.39
N HIS A 205 0.11 6.74 2.56
CA HIS A 205 -1.23 7.29 2.77
C HIS A 205 -1.09 8.61 3.48
N LEU A 206 -1.39 9.71 2.78
CA LEU A 206 -1.27 11.05 3.33
C LEU A 206 -2.64 11.71 3.41
N ARG A 207 -2.85 12.50 4.46
CA ARG A 207 -4.02 13.38 4.58
C ARG A 207 -3.57 14.77 5.00
N PHE A 208 -4.20 15.78 4.41
CA PHE A 208 -3.97 17.20 4.71
C PHE A 208 -5.33 17.88 4.88
N GLY A 209 -5.54 18.59 5.98
CA GLY A 209 -6.84 19.21 6.25
C GLY A 209 -6.76 20.34 7.28
N LYS A 210 -7.79 21.19 7.33
CA LYS A 210 -7.88 22.30 8.30
C LYS A 210 -8.38 21.87 9.68
N THR A 211 -8.93 20.67 9.80
CA THR A 211 -9.41 20.09 11.05
C THR A 211 -8.48 18.96 11.51
N PRO A 212 -8.42 18.67 12.83
CA PRO A 212 -7.69 17.52 13.34
C PRO A 212 -8.08 16.23 12.61
N ILE A 213 -7.08 15.43 12.23
CA ILE A 213 -7.26 14.21 11.44
C ILE A 213 -7.29 13.01 12.40
N HIS A 214 -8.49 12.48 12.66
CA HIS A 214 -8.72 11.31 13.51
C HIS A 214 -8.73 9.98 12.74
N SER A 215 -8.53 10.04 11.42
CA SER A 215 -8.64 8.89 10.50
C SER A 215 -7.49 7.89 10.67
N GLN A 216 -7.51 7.09 11.74
CA GLN A 216 -6.51 6.05 12.04
C GLN A 216 -6.74 4.75 11.23
N TYR A 217 -6.99 4.92 9.93
CA TYR A 217 -7.20 3.88 8.94
C TYR A 217 -6.66 4.35 7.57
N LEU A 218 -6.40 3.42 6.66
CA LEU A 218 -5.86 3.69 5.33
C LEU A 218 -6.76 4.63 4.51
N VAL A 219 -6.17 5.30 3.52
CA VAL A 219 -6.95 6.06 2.54
C VAL A 219 -7.67 5.06 1.63
N ALA A 220 -9.00 5.13 1.61
CA ALA A 220 -9.88 4.33 0.76
C ALA A 220 -10.53 5.13 -0.38
N GLN A 221 -10.56 6.46 -0.26
CA GLN A 221 -11.04 7.37 -1.31
C GLN A 221 -9.98 8.44 -1.58
N GLU A 222 -9.25 8.30 -2.68
CA GLU A 222 -8.10 9.15 -3.01
C GLU A 222 -8.51 10.35 -3.87
N ASP A 223 -8.11 11.56 -3.45
CA ASP A 223 -8.13 12.77 -4.29
C ASP A 223 -6.94 12.77 -5.26
N PHE A 224 -5.82 12.19 -4.83
CA PHE A 224 -4.58 12.10 -5.60
C PHE A 224 -3.96 10.70 -5.48
N VAL A 225 -3.62 10.10 -6.62
CA VAL A 225 -2.86 8.85 -6.70
C VAL A 225 -1.59 9.07 -7.51
N ALA A 226 -0.44 8.65 -6.98
CA ALA A 226 0.79 8.57 -7.76
C ALA A 226 1.31 7.13 -7.85
N CYS A 227 1.74 6.74 -9.04
CA CYS A 227 2.45 5.50 -9.30
C CYS A 227 3.87 5.81 -9.76
N HIS A 228 4.85 5.60 -8.90
CA HIS A 228 6.24 5.94 -9.15
C HIS A 228 7.01 4.85 -9.92
N ASN A 229 6.35 3.72 -10.23
CA ASN A 229 6.95 2.62 -10.98
C ASN A 229 5.94 1.95 -11.92
N GLN A 230 6.15 2.12 -13.23
CA GLN A 230 5.32 1.52 -14.29
C GLN A 230 5.17 0.00 -14.18
N ALA A 231 6.09 -0.72 -13.52
CA ALA A 231 5.99 -2.17 -13.31
C ALA A 231 4.75 -2.59 -12.49
N PHE A 232 4.12 -1.66 -11.76
CA PHE A 232 2.92 -1.92 -10.98
C PHE A 232 1.64 -2.04 -11.82
N ILE A 233 1.66 -1.48 -13.04
CA ILE A 233 0.52 -1.51 -13.96
C ILE A 233 0.19 -2.96 -14.33
N GLY A 234 -1.10 -3.31 -14.23
CA GLY A 234 -1.63 -4.65 -14.46
C GLY A 234 -1.30 -5.69 -13.38
N ARG A 235 -0.54 -5.31 -12.34
CA ARG A 235 -0.30 -6.17 -11.16
C ARG A 235 -1.23 -5.81 -10.01
N PHE A 236 -1.34 -4.51 -9.72
CA PHE A 236 -2.11 -3.99 -8.59
C PHE A 236 -3.27 -3.14 -9.07
N ASP A 237 -4.32 -3.06 -8.25
CA ASP A 237 -5.38 -2.07 -8.44
C ASP A 237 -4.92 -0.71 -7.89
N LEU A 238 -4.35 0.10 -8.78
CA LEU A 238 -3.78 1.40 -8.43
C LEU A 238 -4.85 2.48 -8.22
N LEU A 239 -6.00 2.36 -8.90
CA LEU A 239 -7.02 3.41 -9.03
C LEU A 239 -8.36 3.06 -8.38
N GLY A 240 -8.49 1.89 -7.74
CA GLY A 240 -9.78 1.42 -7.21
C GLY A 240 -10.55 2.43 -6.37
N GLY A 241 -9.88 3.16 -5.49
CA GLY A 241 -10.50 4.16 -4.62
C GLY A 241 -10.51 5.60 -5.16
N ILE A 242 -9.90 5.88 -6.32
CA ILE A 242 -9.75 7.28 -6.79
C ILE A 242 -11.13 7.93 -6.97
N LYS A 243 -11.29 9.15 -6.48
CA LYS A 243 -12.54 9.92 -6.58
C LYS A 243 -12.76 10.43 -8.01
N GLU A 244 -14.02 10.77 -8.33
CA GLU A 244 -14.33 11.51 -9.55
C GLU A 244 -13.57 12.85 -9.57
N ASN A 245 -13.03 13.23 -10.73
CA ASN A 245 -12.15 14.39 -10.95
C ASN A 245 -10.83 14.35 -10.16
N GLY A 246 -10.48 13.20 -9.56
CA GLY A 246 -9.20 12.99 -8.90
C GLY A 246 -8.01 13.09 -9.86
N VAL A 247 -6.82 13.15 -9.29
CA VAL A 247 -5.56 13.31 -10.04
C VAL A 247 -4.78 12.01 -10.02
N PHE A 248 -4.35 11.54 -11.19
CA PHE A 248 -3.46 10.39 -11.32
C PHE A 248 -2.14 10.81 -11.94
N LEU A 249 -1.03 10.56 -11.22
CA LEU A 249 0.34 10.81 -11.68
C LEU A 249 1.06 9.48 -11.92
N LEU A 250 1.52 9.24 -13.14
CA LEU A 250 2.34 8.09 -13.50
C LEU A 250 3.79 8.52 -13.77
N ASN A 251 4.73 7.77 -13.20
CA ASN A 251 6.13 7.78 -13.62
C ASN A 251 6.37 6.64 -14.61
N SER A 252 6.57 6.98 -15.88
CA SER A 252 6.88 6.00 -16.93
C SER A 252 7.77 6.60 -18.02
N ASN A 253 8.43 5.73 -18.78
CA ASN A 253 9.21 6.12 -19.95
C ASN A 253 8.37 6.26 -21.23
N TRP A 254 7.05 6.17 -21.14
CA TRP A 254 6.17 6.35 -22.30
C TRP A 254 6.00 7.83 -22.64
N SER A 255 5.81 8.12 -23.92
CA SER A 255 5.39 9.46 -24.33
C SER A 255 4.00 9.78 -23.78
N ARG A 256 3.64 11.07 -23.77
CA ARG A 256 2.31 11.52 -23.35
C ARG A 256 1.19 10.86 -24.16
N ASP A 257 1.41 10.72 -25.46
CA ASP A 257 0.44 10.18 -26.40
C ASP A 257 0.30 8.65 -26.27
N GLU A 258 1.29 7.97 -25.69
CA GLU A 258 1.26 6.51 -25.53
C GLU A 258 0.81 6.06 -24.14
N ALA A 259 0.96 6.92 -23.12
CA ALA A 259 0.81 6.53 -21.72
C ALA A 259 -0.55 5.89 -21.42
N LEU A 260 -1.65 6.49 -21.90
CA LEU A 260 -3.00 5.96 -21.71
C LEU A 260 -3.20 4.58 -22.34
N TYR A 261 -2.66 4.36 -23.54
CA TYR A 261 -2.80 3.12 -24.31
C TYR A 261 -1.95 1.96 -23.75
N ASN A 262 -0.98 2.26 -22.88
CA ASN A 262 -0.21 1.27 -22.16
C ASN A 262 -0.76 0.96 -20.75
N LEU A 263 -1.89 1.57 -20.37
CA LEU A 263 -2.63 1.18 -19.19
C LEU A 263 -3.52 -0.05 -19.46
N THR A 264 -3.95 -0.71 -18.39
CA THR A 264 -4.92 -1.80 -18.51
C THR A 264 -6.32 -1.29 -18.78
N ARG A 265 -7.17 -2.14 -19.35
CA ARG A 265 -8.57 -1.82 -19.64
C ARG A 265 -9.32 -1.24 -18.41
N PRO A 266 -9.27 -1.83 -17.20
CA PRO A 266 -9.93 -1.26 -16.03
C PRO A 266 -9.40 0.11 -15.62
N MET A 267 -8.09 0.38 -15.81
CA MET A 267 -7.51 1.68 -15.50
C MET A 267 -7.99 2.75 -16.49
N GLN A 268 -8.05 2.43 -17.79
CA GLN A 268 -8.58 3.34 -18.81
C GLN A 268 -10.07 3.66 -18.54
N GLU A 269 -10.87 2.65 -18.24
CA GLU A 269 -12.29 2.81 -17.84
C GLU A 269 -12.42 3.73 -16.63
N THR A 270 -11.61 3.51 -15.60
CA THR A 270 -11.62 4.36 -14.40
C THR A 270 -11.25 5.80 -14.75
N ILE A 271 -10.21 6.02 -15.55
CA ILE A 271 -9.76 7.36 -15.94
C ILE A 271 -10.85 8.11 -16.71
N ILE A 272 -11.49 7.47 -17.68
CA ILE A 272 -12.54 8.08 -18.50
C ILE A 272 -13.81 8.31 -17.68
N ASN A 273 -14.36 7.26 -17.06
CA ASN A 273 -15.64 7.31 -16.37
C ASN A 273 -15.62 8.27 -15.17
N LYS A 274 -14.50 8.33 -14.44
CA LYS A 274 -14.34 9.22 -13.29
C LYS A 274 -13.69 10.57 -13.67
N LYS A 275 -13.49 10.86 -14.96
CA LYS A 275 -12.90 12.12 -15.45
C LYS A 275 -11.58 12.48 -14.75
N ILE A 276 -10.71 11.48 -14.60
CA ILE A 276 -9.46 11.62 -13.87
C ILE A 276 -8.50 12.54 -14.63
N LYS A 277 -7.91 13.48 -13.90
CA LYS A 277 -6.83 14.34 -14.42
C LYS A 277 -5.55 13.52 -14.46
N PHE A 278 -5.26 12.96 -15.63
CA PHE A 278 -4.13 12.06 -15.82
C PHE A 278 -2.86 12.81 -16.25
N TYR A 279 -1.75 12.53 -15.58
CA TYR A 279 -0.42 13.06 -15.87
C TYR A 279 0.58 11.90 -15.99
N ASN A 280 1.50 12.00 -16.95
CA ASN A 280 2.64 11.10 -17.08
C ASN A 280 3.93 11.89 -17.16
N ILE A 281 4.98 11.43 -16.48
CA ILE A 281 6.30 12.03 -16.51
C ILE A 281 7.37 10.95 -16.50
N ASP A 282 8.45 11.15 -17.26
CA ASP A 282 9.66 10.32 -17.16
C ASP A 282 10.59 10.92 -16.10
N GLY A 283 10.32 10.56 -14.85
CA GLY A 283 11.03 11.12 -13.72
C GLY A 283 12.50 10.68 -13.64
N LEU A 284 12.81 9.51 -14.20
CA LEU A 284 14.17 8.96 -14.26
C LEU A 284 15.01 9.73 -15.29
N LYS A 285 14.48 9.93 -16.49
CA LYS A 285 15.16 10.71 -17.54
C LYS A 285 15.48 12.13 -17.06
N ILE A 286 14.53 12.80 -16.42
CA ILE A 286 14.76 14.15 -15.86
C ILE A 286 15.88 14.11 -14.82
N ALA A 287 15.85 13.14 -13.90
CA ALA A 287 16.87 13.00 -12.86
C ALA A 287 18.27 12.73 -13.44
N GLU A 288 18.37 11.91 -14.48
CA GLU A 288 19.65 11.64 -15.17
C GLU A 288 20.18 12.88 -15.89
N GLU A 289 19.33 13.60 -16.63
CA GLU A 289 19.73 14.80 -17.36
C GLU A 289 20.23 15.94 -16.44
N VAL A 290 19.69 16.06 -15.22
CA VAL A 290 20.18 17.04 -14.23
C VAL A 290 21.29 16.48 -13.34
N GLY A 291 21.72 15.24 -13.55
CA GLY A 291 22.83 14.60 -12.83
C GLY A 291 22.49 13.99 -11.46
N LEU A 292 21.21 13.88 -11.09
CA LEU A 292 20.75 13.23 -9.85
C LEU A 292 20.87 11.68 -9.91
N GLY A 293 21.17 11.13 -11.09
CA GLY A 293 21.26 9.69 -11.34
C GLY A 293 19.89 9.02 -11.21
N GLY A 294 19.84 7.81 -10.65
CA GLY A 294 18.59 7.04 -10.51
C GLY A 294 17.61 7.53 -9.43
N ARG A 295 17.71 8.77 -8.94
CA ARG A 295 16.90 9.28 -7.83
C ARG A 295 15.74 10.13 -8.34
N ILE A 296 14.55 9.54 -8.41
CA ILE A 296 13.33 10.21 -8.88
C ILE A 296 12.59 11.01 -7.79
N ASN A 297 13.10 11.00 -6.55
CA ASN A 297 12.40 11.54 -5.39
C ASN A 297 12.07 13.03 -5.51
N THR A 298 13.03 13.87 -5.89
CA THR A 298 12.81 15.31 -6.10
C THR A 298 11.82 15.53 -7.23
N THR A 299 11.98 14.82 -8.35
CA THR A 299 11.13 14.92 -9.53
C THR A 299 9.66 14.62 -9.21
N MET A 300 9.39 13.48 -8.55
CA MET A 300 8.04 13.07 -8.19
C MET A 300 7.45 13.92 -7.07
N GLN A 301 8.28 14.37 -6.12
CA GLN A 301 7.85 15.29 -5.07
C GLN A 301 7.39 16.63 -5.65
N THR A 302 8.16 17.20 -6.59
CA THR A 302 7.78 18.42 -7.28
C THR A 302 6.45 18.23 -8.02
N ALA A 303 6.31 17.13 -8.76
CA ALA A 303 5.07 16.85 -9.48
C ALA A 303 3.88 16.81 -8.51
N PHE A 304 3.98 16.09 -7.39
CA PHE A 304 2.93 16.09 -6.35
C PHE A 304 2.52 17.51 -5.91
N PHE A 305 3.47 18.37 -5.56
CA PHE A 305 3.15 19.72 -5.11
C PHE A 305 2.49 20.59 -6.19
N LEU A 306 2.82 20.39 -7.46
CA LEU A 306 2.30 21.19 -8.57
C LEU A 306 0.86 20.82 -8.97
N ILE A 307 0.43 19.57 -8.76
CA ILE A 307 -0.86 19.07 -9.28
C ILE A 307 -1.76 18.41 -8.22
N SER A 308 -1.33 18.27 -6.96
CA SER A 308 -2.17 17.65 -5.91
C SER A 308 -3.32 18.52 -5.42
N GLY A 309 -3.23 19.84 -5.63
CA GLY A 309 -4.22 20.80 -5.12
C GLY A 309 -4.12 21.06 -3.61
N VAL A 310 -3.08 20.57 -2.92
CA VAL A 310 -2.84 20.85 -1.49
C VAL A 310 -2.39 22.29 -1.27
N LEU A 311 -1.62 22.84 -2.21
CA LEU A 311 -1.15 24.22 -2.22
C LEU A 311 -1.37 24.82 -3.59
N GLU A 312 -1.47 26.16 -3.64
CA GLU A 312 -1.45 26.88 -4.91
C GLU A 312 -0.11 26.72 -5.61
N ARG A 313 -0.12 26.55 -6.94
CA ARG A 313 1.06 26.12 -7.72
C ARG A 313 2.29 27.00 -7.49
N ASN A 314 2.12 28.33 -7.48
CA ASN A 314 3.23 29.27 -7.32
C ASN A 314 3.83 29.24 -5.91
N GLU A 315 2.97 29.08 -4.89
CA GLU A 315 3.38 28.94 -3.49
C GLU A 315 4.15 27.63 -3.29
N ALA A 316 3.63 26.53 -3.86
CA ALA A 316 4.29 25.23 -3.88
C ALA A 316 5.72 25.29 -4.44
N ILE A 317 5.92 25.95 -5.60
CA ILE A 317 7.26 26.10 -6.21
C ILE A 317 8.21 26.84 -5.26
N ALA A 318 7.75 27.95 -4.67
CA ALA A 318 8.58 28.74 -3.76
C ALA A 318 9.00 27.90 -2.54
N LEU A 319 8.05 27.22 -1.89
CA LEU A 319 8.30 26.38 -0.72
C LEU A 319 9.24 25.22 -1.00
N ILE A 320 9.09 24.54 -2.15
CA ILE A 320 9.99 23.46 -2.56
C ILE A 320 11.41 23.98 -2.74
N LYS A 321 11.59 25.08 -3.49
CA LYS A 321 12.92 25.65 -3.75
C LYS A 321 13.61 26.09 -2.45
N ASP A 322 12.87 26.68 -1.51
CA ASP A 322 13.41 27.05 -0.21
C ASP A 322 13.76 25.84 0.67
N SER A 323 12.93 24.80 0.66
CA SER A 323 13.21 23.53 1.35
C SER A 323 14.46 22.83 0.80
N ILE A 324 14.63 22.83 -0.53
CA ILE A 324 15.82 22.28 -1.20
C ILE A 324 17.08 23.02 -0.75
N ARG A 325 17.06 24.36 -0.74
CA ARG A 325 18.20 25.18 -0.27
C ARG A 325 18.55 24.83 1.18
N LYS A 326 17.57 24.78 2.09
CA LYS A 326 17.79 24.44 3.50
C LYS A 326 18.32 23.02 3.69
N THR A 327 17.74 22.04 3.00
CA THR A 327 18.05 20.61 3.18
C THR A 327 19.40 20.23 2.59
N TYR A 328 19.73 20.77 1.42
CA TYR A 328 20.92 20.38 0.67
C TYR A 328 22.09 21.37 0.76
N ALA A 329 21.95 22.50 1.48
CA ALA A 329 23.04 23.45 1.71
C ALA A 329 24.34 22.77 2.16
N ARG A 330 24.25 21.77 3.05
CA ARG A 330 25.41 21.03 3.58
C ARG A 330 26.09 20.12 2.55
N LYS A 331 25.44 19.81 1.41
CA LYS A 331 25.98 18.97 0.33
C LYS A 331 26.65 19.76 -0.77
N GLY A 332 26.66 21.09 -0.68
CA GLY A 332 27.31 22.01 -1.62
C GLY A 332 26.38 22.52 -2.72
N GLU A 333 26.73 23.69 -3.26
CA GLU A 333 25.89 24.45 -4.21
C GLU A 333 25.54 23.67 -5.48
N LYS A 334 26.48 22.85 -5.97
CA LYS A 334 26.23 22.00 -7.15
C LYS A 334 25.03 21.07 -6.94
N VAL A 335 24.92 20.44 -5.77
CA VAL A 335 23.81 19.53 -5.45
C VAL A 335 22.50 20.31 -5.28
N VAL A 336 22.57 21.51 -4.70
CA VAL A 336 21.40 22.40 -4.58
C VAL A 336 20.89 22.76 -5.98
N GLN A 337 21.76 23.24 -6.87
CA GLN A 337 21.40 23.64 -8.23
C GLN A 337 20.80 22.47 -9.02
N MET A 338 21.40 21.28 -8.96
CA MET A 338 20.84 20.09 -9.63
C MET A 338 19.40 19.76 -9.19
N ASN A 339 19.06 19.99 -7.93
CA ASN A 339 17.68 19.80 -7.44
C ASN A 339 16.75 20.94 -7.87
N LEU A 340 17.24 22.18 -7.93
CA LEU A 340 16.46 23.31 -8.44
C LEU A 340 16.16 23.16 -9.93
N ASP A 341 17.14 22.74 -10.72
CA ASP A 341 16.97 22.46 -12.15
C ASP A 341 15.95 21.33 -12.38
N ALA A 342 15.94 20.31 -11.51
CA ALA A 342 14.94 19.25 -11.54
C ALA A 342 13.52 19.81 -11.32
N VAL A 343 13.34 20.75 -10.38
CA VAL A 343 12.04 21.40 -10.14
C VAL A 343 11.55 22.12 -11.40
N ASP A 344 12.44 22.87 -12.06
CA ASP A 344 12.10 23.64 -13.24
C ASP A 344 11.75 22.75 -14.44
N LYS A 345 12.56 21.71 -14.68
CA LYS A 345 12.25 20.70 -15.72
C LYS A 345 10.93 19.97 -15.48
N VAL A 346 10.60 19.64 -14.23
CA VAL A 346 9.29 19.05 -13.91
C VAL A 346 8.17 20.02 -14.22
N ASN A 347 8.30 21.27 -13.83
CA ASN A 347 7.29 22.29 -14.07
C ASN A 347 7.00 22.47 -15.58
N GLU A 348 8.03 22.35 -16.42
CA GLU A 348 7.91 22.39 -17.89
C GLU A 348 7.33 21.10 -18.48
N ALA A 349 7.77 19.93 -18.01
CA ALA A 349 7.37 18.64 -18.57
C ALA A 349 5.97 18.17 -18.13
N LEU A 350 5.50 18.62 -16.96
CA LEU A 350 4.27 18.16 -16.34
C LEU A 350 3.04 18.79 -16.99
N VAL A 351 2.56 18.13 -18.05
CA VAL A 351 1.37 18.51 -18.81
C VAL A 351 0.31 17.42 -18.64
N GLN A 352 -0.95 17.84 -18.48
CA GLN A 352 -2.08 16.91 -18.39
C GLN A 352 -2.24 16.18 -19.73
N ILE A 353 -2.46 14.86 -19.66
CA ILE A 353 -2.76 14.05 -20.83
C ILE A 353 -4.21 14.29 -21.24
N GLU A 354 -4.44 14.50 -22.53
CA GLU A 354 -5.79 14.53 -23.09
C GLU A 354 -6.40 13.13 -23.04
N VAL A 355 -7.49 13.00 -22.27
CA VAL A 355 -8.21 11.75 -22.11
C VAL A 355 -9.35 11.73 -23.14
N PRO A 356 -9.43 10.72 -24.02
CA PRO A 356 -10.51 10.60 -24.98
C PRO A 356 -11.84 10.31 -24.27
N GLU A 357 -12.95 10.75 -24.87
CA GLU A 357 -14.30 10.49 -24.34
C GLU A 357 -14.72 9.02 -24.47
N THR A 358 -14.12 8.30 -25.42
CA THR A 358 -14.42 6.89 -25.70
C THR A 358 -13.24 6.00 -25.34
N LEU A 359 -13.56 4.75 -24.97
CA LEU A 359 -12.55 3.75 -24.63
C LEU A 359 -11.74 3.38 -25.88
N PRO A 360 -10.40 3.48 -25.82
CA PRO A 360 -9.56 3.10 -26.96
C PRO A 360 -9.49 1.57 -27.10
N ASP A 361 -9.29 1.07 -28.32
CA ASP A 361 -9.13 -0.38 -28.55
C ASP A 361 -7.81 -0.94 -28.00
N LYS A 362 -6.77 -0.11 -27.95
CA LYS A 362 -5.44 -0.51 -27.47
C LYS A 362 -5.34 -0.40 -25.95
N TYR A 363 -5.00 -1.51 -25.30
CA TYR A 363 -4.76 -1.62 -23.86
C TYR A 363 -3.73 -2.71 -23.56
N MET A 364 -3.08 -2.61 -22.40
CA MET A 364 -2.21 -3.67 -21.90
C MET A 364 -3.03 -4.74 -21.16
N PRO A 365 -2.75 -6.04 -21.33
CA PRO A 365 -3.43 -7.07 -20.54
C PRO A 365 -3.05 -7.00 -19.06
N MET A 366 -3.92 -7.54 -18.20
CA MET A 366 -3.57 -7.80 -16.80
C MET A 366 -2.40 -8.78 -16.73
N LYS A 367 -1.50 -8.58 -15.76
CA LYS A 367 -0.38 -9.49 -15.57
C LYS A 367 -0.88 -10.80 -14.97
N LYS A 368 -0.61 -11.90 -15.67
CA LYS A 368 -0.79 -13.25 -15.15
C LYS A 368 0.31 -13.53 -14.13
N LEU A 369 -0.07 -13.79 -12.88
CA LEU A 369 0.87 -14.00 -11.77
C LEU A 369 1.11 -15.49 -11.50
N VAL A 370 0.09 -16.32 -11.70
CA VAL A 370 0.12 -17.76 -11.47
C VAL A 370 -0.43 -18.51 -12.70
N PRO A 371 -0.08 -19.79 -12.88
CA PRO A 371 -0.69 -20.65 -13.89
C PRO A 371 -2.21 -20.75 -13.72
N GLU A 372 -2.94 -21.00 -14.81
CA GLU A 372 -4.41 -21.16 -14.76
C GLU A 372 -4.84 -22.49 -14.13
N ASP A 373 -3.95 -23.48 -14.19
CA ASP A 373 -4.09 -24.82 -13.64
C ASP A 373 -3.42 -24.95 -12.25
N ALA A 374 -3.12 -23.83 -11.59
CA ALA A 374 -2.61 -23.84 -10.22
C ALA A 374 -3.68 -24.35 -9.23
N ASP A 375 -3.24 -24.87 -8.08
CA ASP A 375 -4.17 -25.35 -7.06
C ASP A 375 -4.98 -24.23 -6.39
N ASP A 376 -6.02 -24.63 -5.64
CA ASP A 376 -6.93 -23.72 -4.97
C ASP A 376 -6.24 -22.80 -3.97
N PHE A 377 -5.18 -23.24 -3.30
CA PHE A 377 -4.47 -22.41 -2.34
C PHE A 377 -3.66 -21.31 -3.05
N ILE A 378 -3.04 -21.65 -4.18
CA ILE A 378 -2.35 -20.67 -5.03
C ILE A 378 -3.34 -19.64 -5.58
N LEU A 379 -4.47 -20.09 -6.15
CA LEU A 379 -5.45 -19.22 -6.81
C LEU A 379 -6.24 -18.36 -5.81
N ASN A 380 -6.65 -18.92 -4.68
CA ASN A 380 -7.56 -18.24 -3.74
C ASN A 380 -6.86 -17.58 -2.56
N VAL A 381 -5.58 -17.87 -2.30
CA VAL A 381 -4.81 -17.28 -1.19
C VAL A 381 -3.57 -16.56 -1.69
N ILE A 382 -2.65 -17.26 -2.36
CA ILE A 382 -1.35 -16.67 -2.75
C ILE A 382 -1.52 -15.55 -3.78
N GLU A 383 -2.29 -15.78 -4.85
CA GLU A 383 -2.47 -14.75 -5.89
C GLU A 383 -3.17 -13.49 -5.35
N PRO A 384 -4.30 -13.56 -4.60
CA PRO A 384 -4.91 -12.39 -3.99
C PRO A 384 -3.94 -11.64 -3.07
N ILE A 385 -3.15 -12.33 -2.25
CA ILE A 385 -2.12 -11.70 -1.41
C ILE A 385 -1.08 -10.98 -2.29
N MET A 386 -0.60 -11.63 -3.36
CA MET A 386 0.36 -11.03 -4.31
C MET A 386 -0.21 -9.83 -5.09
N ARG A 387 -1.54 -9.68 -5.14
CA ARG A 387 -2.27 -8.54 -5.71
C ARG A 387 -2.64 -7.47 -4.69
N GLU A 388 -2.22 -7.63 -3.43
CA GLU A 388 -2.61 -6.76 -2.30
C GLU A 388 -4.12 -6.81 -1.99
N GLN A 389 -4.74 -7.97 -2.22
CA GLN A 389 -6.14 -8.27 -1.95
C GLN A 389 -6.31 -9.36 -0.87
N GLY A 390 -5.27 -9.56 -0.04
CA GLY A 390 -5.28 -10.58 1.03
C GLY A 390 -6.38 -10.38 2.08
N ASP A 391 -6.93 -9.18 2.23
CA ASP A 391 -8.08 -8.91 3.10
C ASP A 391 -9.39 -9.57 2.63
N GLN A 392 -9.45 -10.02 1.37
CA GLN A 392 -10.60 -10.74 0.81
C GLN A 392 -10.53 -12.25 1.05
N VAL A 393 -9.38 -12.75 1.54
CA VAL A 393 -9.21 -14.17 1.86
C VAL A 393 -10.06 -14.51 3.09
N LYS A 394 -10.94 -15.50 2.94
CA LYS A 394 -11.86 -15.95 3.97
C LYS A 394 -11.17 -16.84 5.00
N VAL A 395 -11.79 -16.99 6.17
CA VAL A 395 -11.29 -17.88 7.22
C VAL A 395 -11.17 -19.33 6.73
N SER A 396 -12.15 -19.82 5.96
CA SER A 396 -12.15 -21.19 5.42
C SER A 396 -11.02 -21.50 4.45
N GLN A 397 -10.44 -20.48 3.82
CA GLN A 397 -9.38 -20.62 2.81
C GLN A 397 -7.99 -20.72 3.45
N MET A 398 -7.86 -20.33 4.73
CA MET A 398 -6.60 -20.35 5.45
C MET A 398 -6.36 -21.72 6.10
N PRO A 399 -5.10 -22.19 6.15
CA PRO A 399 -4.73 -23.40 6.90
C PRO A 399 -5.01 -23.22 8.39
N LEU A 400 -5.49 -24.28 9.05
CA LEU A 400 -5.84 -24.26 10.47
C LEU A 400 -4.66 -23.95 11.40
N ASP A 401 -3.47 -24.42 11.03
CA ASP A 401 -2.23 -24.32 11.80
C ASP A 401 -1.21 -23.35 11.20
N GLY A 402 -1.58 -22.63 10.14
CA GLY A 402 -0.68 -21.72 9.44
C GLY A 402 0.30 -22.39 8.47
N TYR A 403 0.14 -23.67 8.14
CA TYR A 403 1.00 -24.37 7.19
C TYR A 403 0.95 -23.78 5.77
N VAL A 404 2.12 -23.55 5.16
CA VAL A 404 2.24 -23.08 3.77
C VAL A 404 3.25 -23.94 3.02
N GLU A 405 2.92 -24.32 1.79
CA GLU A 405 3.80 -25.13 0.94
C GLU A 405 5.12 -24.42 0.59
N THR A 406 6.16 -25.22 0.37
CA THR A 406 7.48 -24.69 -0.03
C THR A 406 7.55 -24.39 -1.53
N GLY A 407 8.52 -23.56 -1.94
CA GLY A 407 8.78 -23.31 -3.36
C GLY A 407 7.81 -22.34 -4.05
N THR A 408 6.94 -21.66 -3.30
CA THR A 408 5.99 -20.65 -3.81
C THR A 408 6.68 -19.40 -4.39
N ALA A 409 7.92 -19.10 -3.97
CA ALA A 409 8.70 -17.98 -4.52
C ALA A 409 8.89 -18.04 -6.05
N LYS A 410 8.80 -19.24 -6.66
CA LYS A 410 8.89 -19.41 -8.12
C LYS A 410 7.74 -18.70 -8.86
N LEU A 411 6.62 -18.46 -8.19
CA LEU A 411 5.41 -17.82 -8.75
C LEU A 411 5.54 -16.30 -8.81
N GLU A 412 6.39 -15.66 -8.00
CA GLU A 412 6.30 -14.22 -7.79
C GLU A 412 6.67 -13.36 -9.01
N LYS A 413 7.65 -13.85 -9.78
CA LYS A 413 8.20 -13.29 -11.04
C LYS A 413 8.14 -11.76 -11.06
N ARG A 414 8.87 -11.17 -10.11
CA ARG A 414 8.64 -9.79 -9.64
C ARG A 414 8.96 -8.73 -10.69
N LYS A 415 9.95 -8.97 -11.55
CA LYS A 415 10.39 -8.04 -12.62
C LYS A 415 10.63 -6.61 -12.09
N VAL A 416 11.36 -6.50 -10.98
CA VAL A 416 11.62 -5.22 -10.28
C VAL A 416 13.00 -4.63 -10.62
N ALA A 417 13.87 -5.37 -11.30
CA ALA A 417 15.19 -4.90 -11.69
C ALA A 417 15.10 -3.90 -12.85
N PRO A 418 15.69 -2.69 -12.74
CA PRO A 418 15.73 -1.73 -13.84
C PRO A 418 16.73 -2.12 -14.94
N SER A 419 17.71 -2.96 -14.61
CA SER A 419 18.66 -3.56 -15.56
C SER A 419 19.08 -4.94 -15.07
N VAL A 420 19.47 -5.82 -15.98
CA VAL A 420 19.85 -7.21 -15.70
C VAL A 420 21.18 -7.55 -16.37
N PRO A 421 21.94 -8.55 -15.87
CA PRO A 421 23.16 -8.96 -16.55
C PRO A 421 22.84 -9.58 -17.91
N HIS A 422 23.54 -9.13 -18.95
CA HIS A 422 23.58 -9.68 -20.28
C HIS A 422 24.85 -10.50 -20.45
N TRP A 423 24.71 -11.74 -20.93
CA TRP A 423 25.83 -12.66 -21.10
C TRP A 423 26.50 -12.49 -22.45
N LEU A 424 27.83 -12.35 -22.44
CA LEU A 424 28.71 -12.25 -23.60
C LEU A 424 29.48 -13.58 -23.76
N PRO A 425 29.02 -14.50 -24.64
CA PRO A 425 29.58 -15.83 -24.76
C PRO A 425 31.08 -15.85 -25.09
N GLU A 426 31.54 -14.93 -25.93
CA GLU A 426 32.92 -14.81 -26.40
C GLU A 426 33.95 -14.60 -25.28
N ASN A 427 33.52 -14.01 -24.16
CA ASN A 427 34.38 -13.75 -23.02
C ASN A 427 34.27 -14.85 -21.93
N CYS A 428 33.34 -15.79 -22.08
CA CYS A 428 32.97 -16.71 -21.02
C CYS A 428 33.91 -17.93 -20.92
N ILE A 429 34.51 -18.11 -19.75
CA ILE A 429 35.40 -19.25 -19.44
C ILE A 429 34.71 -20.41 -18.71
N GLN A 430 33.38 -20.40 -18.63
CA GLN A 430 32.56 -21.47 -18.04
C GLN A 430 32.85 -21.80 -16.56
N CYS A 431 33.30 -20.81 -15.78
CA CYS A 431 33.73 -21.02 -14.38
C CYS A 431 32.59 -21.14 -13.34
N ASN A 432 31.33 -20.92 -13.73
CA ASN A 432 30.14 -20.95 -12.85
C ASN A 432 30.11 -19.94 -11.69
N GLN A 433 31.12 -19.09 -11.51
CA GLN A 433 31.18 -18.14 -10.39
C GLN A 433 29.96 -17.21 -10.37
N CYS A 434 29.51 -16.72 -11.52
CA CYS A 434 28.35 -15.85 -11.62
C CYS A 434 27.06 -16.50 -11.06
N SER A 435 26.88 -17.81 -11.25
CA SER A 435 25.78 -18.58 -10.67
C SER A 435 25.96 -18.80 -9.17
N PHE A 436 27.20 -19.09 -8.74
CA PHE A 436 27.52 -19.35 -7.34
C PHE A 436 27.29 -18.12 -6.45
N VAL A 437 27.68 -16.93 -6.93
CA VAL A 437 27.59 -15.69 -6.15
C VAL A 437 26.23 -15.02 -6.22
N CYS A 438 25.30 -15.52 -7.05
CA CYS A 438 24.00 -14.90 -7.19
C CYS A 438 23.13 -15.11 -5.94
N PRO A 439 22.77 -14.04 -5.21
CA PRO A 439 22.03 -14.18 -3.96
C PRO A 439 20.55 -14.59 -4.15
N HIS A 440 20.06 -14.67 -5.40
CA HIS A 440 18.66 -14.94 -5.73
C HIS A 440 18.49 -16.11 -6.71
N SER A 441 19.57 -16.83 -7.07
CA SER A 441 19.54 -17.85 -8.14
C SER A 441 18.94 -17.34 -9.46
N ALA A 442 19.07 -16.03 -9.73
CA ALA A 442 18.56 -15.35 -10.92
C ALA A 442 19.51 -15.48 -12.13
N ILE A 443 20.70 -16.06 -11.95
CA ILE A 443 21.60 -16.47 -13.02
C ILE A 443 22.02 -17.90 -12.73
N ARG A 444 21.87 -18.78 -13.72
CA ARG A 444 22.16 -20.21 -13.58
C ARG A 444 22.95 -20.66 -14.79
N THR A 445 23.84 -21.61 -14.57
CA THR A 445 24.58 -22.24 -15.65
C THR A 445 23.95 -23.59 -15.98
N LYS A 446 23.95 -23.93 -17.26
CA LYS A 446 23.29 -25.13 -17.80
C LYS A 446 24.25 -25.89 -18.67
N LEU A 447 24.33 -27.20 -18.45
CA LEU A 447 24.81 -28.16 -19.42
C LEU A 447 23.59 -28.76 -20.10
N ILE A 448 23.60 -28.75 -21.43
CA ILE A 448 22.48 -29.15 -22.28
C ILE A 448 23.05 -30.11 -23.31
N LYS A 449 22.41 -31.26 -23.52
CA LYS A 449 22.87 -32.17 -24.57
C LYS A 449 22.60 -31.55 -25.94
N GLU A 450 23.44 -31.88 -26.92
CA GLU A 450 23.27 -31.34 -28.29
C GLU A 450 21.91 -31.72 -28.91
N GLU A 451 21.38 -32.90 -28.59
CA GLU A 451 20.06 -33.37 -29.05
C GLU A 451 18.90 -32.50 -28.53
N ASP A 452 19.01 -31.96 -27.32
CA ASP A 452 17.96 -31.15 -26.68
C ASP A 452 17.90 -29.71 -27.24
N LEU A 453 18.83 -29.33 -28.12
CA LEU A 453 18.90 -28.00 -28.72
C LEU A 453 18.15 -27.87 -30.05
N ALA A 454 17.53 -28.94 -30.55
CA ALA A 454 16.88 -28.97 -31.86
C ALA A 454 15.84 -27.84 -32.06
N ASN A 455 15.11 -27.47 -31.00
CA ASN A 455 14.02 -26.49 -31.04
C ASN A 455 14.34 -25.20 -30.28
N LYS A 456 15.63 -24.87 -30.08
CA LYS A 456 16.01 -23.68 -29.33
C LYS A 456 15.60 -22.39 -30.07
N PRO A 457 15.21 -21.32 -29.36
CA PRO A 457 15.03 -20.01 -29.98
C PRO A 457 16.31 -19.53 -30.69
N ALA A 458 16.19 -18.73 -31.74
CA ALA A 458 17.34 -18.19 -32.47
C ALA A 458 18.29 -17.37 -31.55
N SER A 459 17.76 -16.73 -30.51
CA SER A 459 18.53 -15.99 -29.50
C SER A 459 19.21 -16.87 -28.45
N PHE A 460 18.99 -18.19 -28.47
CA PHE A 460 19.51 -19.13 -27.48
C PHE A 460 20.94 -19.57 -27.84
N ASN A 461 21.88 -18.63 -27.67
CA ASN A 461 23.31 -18.88 -27.87
C ASN A 461 23.86 -19.83 -26.79
N THR A 462 24.80 -20.69 -27.18
CA THR A 462 25.49 -21.68 -26.35
C THR A 462 26.97 -21.73 -26.71
N LEU A 463 27.78 -22.36 -25.87
CA LEU A 463 29.20 -22.67 -26.12
C LEU A 463 29.41 -24.18 -26.01
N LYS A 464 30.40 -24.74 -26.71
CA LYS A 464 30.83 -26.13 -26.43
C LYS A 464 31.30 -26.25 -24.98
N ALA A 465 30.81 -27.25 -24.25
CA ALA A 465 31.14 -27.39 -22.83
C ALA A 465 32.59 -27.86 -22.64
N THR A 466 33.36 -27.08 -21.87
CA THR A 466 34.73 -27.44 -21.49
C THR A 466 34.69 -28.53 -20.42
N GLY A 467 35.38 -29.65 -20.66
CA GLY A 467 35.44 -30.77 -19.72
C GLY A 467 34.19 -31.68 -19.68
N ALA A 468 33.20 -31.43 -20.55
CA ALA A 468 32.01 -32.27 -20.71
C ALA A 468 31.68 -32.49 -22.21
N PRO A 469 32.41 -33.38 -22.91
CA PRO A 469 32.14 -33.67 -24.32
C PRO A 469 30.70 -34.12 -24.57
N GLY A 470 30.09 -33.67 -25.68
CA GLY A 470 28.70 -33.96 -26.02
C GLY A 470 27.66 -33.04 -25.37
N TYR A 471 28.12 -32.05 -24.58
CA TYR A 471 27.27 -31.03 -23.97
C TYR A 471 27.60 -29.62 -24.49
N GLU A 472 26.58 -28.80 -24.45
CA GLU A 472 26.60 -27.36 -24.68
C GLU A 472 26.38 -26.64 -23.35
N TYR A 473 27.08 -25.52 -23.18
CA TYR A 473 27.10 -24.70 -21.99
C TYR A 473 26.37 -23.39 -22.23
N LYS A 474 25.56 -22.97 -21.27
CA LYS A 474 24.90 -21.66 -21.28
C LYS A 474 24.87 -21.03 -19.90
N VAL A 475 25.15 -19.73 -19.85
CA VAL A 475 24.76 -18.89 -18.72
C VAL A 475 23.38 -18.30 -19.05
N GLN A 476 22.36 -18.66 -18.27
CA GLN A 476 21.00 -18.16 -18.42
C GLN A 476 20.63 -17.23 -17.27
N VAL A 477 20.17 -16.04 -17.62
CA VAL A 477 19.65 -15.06 -16.67
C VAL A 477 18.13 -15.17 -16.64
N TYR A 478 17.56 -15.33 -15.45
CA TYR A 478 16.13 -15.33 -15.17
C TYR A 478 15.76 -13.89 -14.77
N ILE A 479 15.48 -13.07 -15.79
CA ILE A 479 15.33 -11.61 -15.64
C ILE A 479 14.24 -11.22 -14.64
N ASP A 480 13.21 -12.05 -14.53
CA ASP A 480 12.04 -11.82 -13.66
C ASP A 480 12.36 -11.92 -12.16
N ASP A 481 13.40 -12.67 -11.81
CA ASP A 481 13.82 -12.91 -10.43
C ASP A 481 15.07 -12.09 -10.06
N CYS A 482 15.75 -11.49 -11.06
CA CYS A 482 16.92 -10.66 -10.86
C CYS A 482 16.60 -9.39 -10.06
N GLN A 483 17.52 -8.99 -9.17
CA GLN A 483 17.40 -7.78 -8.34
C GLN A 483 18.42 -6.69 -8.71
N SER A 484 19.12 -6.82 -9.86
CA SER A 484 20.12 -5.83 -10.33
C SER A 484 21.29 -5.56 -9.35
N CYS A 485 21.65 -6.51 -8.48
CA CYS A 485 22.69 -6.32 -7.45
C CYS A 485 24.14 -6.23 -7.98
N LYS A 486 24.36 -6.53 -9.27
CA LYS A 486 25.66 -6.53 -9.96
C LYS A 486 26.74 -7.48 -9.42
N VAL A 487 26.47 -8.26 -8.36
CA VAL A 487 27.46 -9.20 -7.78
C VAL A 487 28.03 -10.14 -8.84
N CYS A 488 27.17 -10.76 -9.67
CA CYS A 488 27.63 -11.64 -10.75
C CYS A 488 28.49 -10.95 -11.82
N VAL A 489 28.28 -9.65 -12.06
CA VAL A 489 29.08 -8.85 -13.01
C VAL A 489 30.45 -8.54 -12.41
N ASN A 490 30.48 -8.09 -11.15
CA ASN A 490 31.70 -7.73 -10.45
C ASN A 490 32.63 -8.93 -10.22
N GLU A 491 32.06 -10.10 -9.93
CA GLU A 491 32.80 -11.34 -9.71
C GLU A 491 33.22 -12.03 -11.01
N CYS A 492 32.78 -11.55 -12.18
CA CYS A 492 33.13 -12.19 -13.44
C CYS A 492 34.60 -11.91 -13.80
N PRO A 493 35.51 -12.91 -13.84
CA PRO A 493 36.94 -12.68 -14.02
C PRO A 493 37.34 -12.23 -15.44
N LYS A 494 36.39 -12.25 -16.38
CA LYS A 494 36.60 -11.95 -17.80
C LYS A 494 35.57 -10.98 -18.38
N SER A 495 34.78 -10.31 -17.52
CA SER A 495 33.75 -9.36 -17.97
C SER A 495 32.80 -9.96 -19.03
N ALA A 496 32.47 -11.25 -18.88
CA ALA A 496 31.51 -11.95 -19.72
C ALA A 496 30.05 -11.63 -19.37
N LEU A 497 29.82 -10.67 -18.48
CA LEU A 497 28.52 -10.16 -18.09
C LEU A 497 28.59 -8.64 -18.06
N VAL A 498 27.61 -7.98 -18.67
CA VAL A 498 27.44 -6.52 -18.65
C VAL A 498 26.02 -6.18 -18.25
N MET A 499 25.79 -5.06 -17.57
CA MET A 499 24.42 -4.65 -17.23
C MET A 499 23.74 -4.05 -18.45
N SER A 500 22.53 -4.51 -18.76
CA SER A 500 21.67 -4.03 -19.85
C SER A 500 20.29 -3.66 -19.36
#